data_AF-A0A954X8V9-F1
#
_entry.id   AF-A0A954X8V9-F1
#
_cell.length_a   1.000
_cell.length_b   1.000
_cell.length_c   1.000
_cell.angle_alpha   90.00
_cell.angle_beta   90.00
_cell.angle_gamma   90.00
#
_symmetry.space_group_name_H-M   'P 1'
#
loop_
_entity.id
_entity.type
_entity.pdbx_description
1 polymer ?
#
loop_
_entity_poly.entity_id
_entity_poly.type
_entity_poly.pdbx_seq_one_letter_code
_entity_poly.pdbx_strand_id
1 'polypeptide(L)'
;MGIGAMNEAMLADGMRRDEPDYREEPLASGVRFVLPRRELGSVRIVGWAIAGAGACGALFMVGWMWQPIAGGIKQLLTAPPGQQMFGWISIGFGCLGLIGLTITFGMVMAGLAIARNRSRCTVEIRNGKLLATDHFFFYRLRRTMPVSEIQRLRLTGPHNAAEKFSREREKFSSDDVSRLVGRNDTVLLADRADKRALAIAVAYPHEMLTRLATAIASHTDAQSLFTSTIIERDPLEQRDDSEIFDERVSILDSTLASEPWDESRPAGELRPDDTTVVIDRRPDGITIDMPPVGVWKGSKGLMAFSIIWNVFIGLFVAFAVAAAFGAVEAEEKGPPWVIPLALTPFVAVGVGMLLSSINSGRRRAMI
;
A
#
# COMPACT_ATOMS: atom_id res chain seq x y z
N MET A 1 20.93 39.48 33.54
CA MET A 1 19.95 38.67 32.75
C MET A 1 20.56 38.48 31.36
N GLY A 2 20.85 37.29 30.83
CA GLY A 2 20.60 35.95 31.34
C GLY A 2 21.17 34.89 30.40
N ILE A 3 22.47 34.60 30.50
CA ILE A 3 23.06 33.38 29.91
C ILE A 3 22.54 32.14 30.68
N GLY A 4 22.26 32.29 31.99
CA GLY A 4 21.64 31.25 32.81
C GLY A 4 20.21 30.88 32.38
N ALA A 5 19.39 31.86 31.97
CA ALA A 5 18.02 31.61 31.53
C ALA A 5 17.95 30.88 30.17
N MET A 6 18.95 31.08 29.31
CA MET A 6 19.02 30.37 28.02
C MET A 6 19.46 28.91 28.20
N ASN A 7 20.34 28.63 29.15
CA ASN A 7 20.72 27.26 29.51
C ASN A 7 19.58 26.49 30.20
N GLU A 8 18.80 27.14 31.08
CA GLU A 8 17.62 26.51 31.68
C GLU A 8 16.52 26.21 30.64
N ALA A 9 16.30 27.11 29.67
CA ALA A 9 15.35 26.86 28.59
C ALA A 9 15.80 25.73 27.65
N MET A 10 17.08 25.64 27.30
CA MET A 10 17.63 24.52 26.51
C MET A 10 17.62 23.19 27.29
N LEU A 11 17.87 23.21 28.60
CA LEU A 11 17.79 22.02 29.44
C LEU A 11 16.35 21.55 29.67
N ALA A 12 15.39 22.47 29.80
CA ALA A 12 13.97 22.15 29.90
C ALA A 12 13.39 21.60 28.58
N ASP A 13 13.85 22.11 27.42
CA ASP A 13 13.49 21.57 26.11
C ASP A 13 14.17 20.21 25.84
N GLY A 14 15.37 19.99 26.39
CA GLY A 14 16.07 18.70 26.37
C GLY A 14 15.40 17.63 27.24
N MET A 15 14.95 17.97 28.45
CA MET A 15 14.32 17.02 29.38
C MET A 15 12.88 16.62 29.01
N ARG A 16 12.21 17.36 28.12
CA ARG A 16 10.90 16.93 27.58
C ARG A 16 10.98 15.82 26.53
N ARG A 17 12.18 15.39 26.10
CA ARG A 17 12.38 14.36 25.06
C ARG A 17 12.30 12.91 25.56
N ASP A 18 12.20 12.70 26.87
CA ASP A 18 12.23 11.36 27.45
C ASP A 18 10.84 10.77 27.72
N GLU A 19 9.77 11.56 27.63
CA GLU A 19 8.42 11.03 27.77
C GLU A 19 8.07 10.18 26.53
N PRO A 20 7.56 8.94 26.70
CA PRO A 20 7.23 8.09 25.57
C PRO A 20 6.15 8.76 24.71
N ASP A 21 6.52 9.04 23.47
CA ASP A 21 5.68 9.69 22.47
C ASP A 21 4.37 8.92 22.15
N TYR A 22 4.29 7.65 22.54
CA TYR A 22 3.07 6.83 22.49
C TYR A 22 2.57 6.50 23.90
N ARG A 23 1.25 6.31 24.04
CA ARG A 23 0.64 5.86 25.30
C ARG A 23 0.46 4.36 25.29
N GLU A 24 0.87 3.72 26.38
CA GLU A 24 0.64 2.29 26.60
C GLU A 24 -0.61 2.11 27.46
N GLU A 25 -1.60 1.40 26.94
CA GLU A 25 -2.84 1.06 27.62
C GLU A 25 -2.87 -0.46 27.89
N PRO A 26 -2.86 -0.90 29.16
CA PRO A 26 -2.97 -2.32 29.47
C PRO A 26 -4.35 -2.84 29.07
N LEU A 27 -4.39 -4.01 28.44
CA LEU A 27 -5.61 -4.75 28.11
C LEU A 27 -5.66 -6.02 28.95
N ALA A 28 -6.85 -6.56 29.19
CA ALA A 28 -7.02 -7.79 29.99
C ALA A 28 -6.24 -9.03 29.47
N SER A 29 -5.75 -9.00 28.23
CA SER A 29 -5.04 -10.11 27.57
C SER A 29 -3.85 -9.62 26.73
N GLY A 30 -3.29 -8.45 27.08
CA GLY A 30 -2.10 -7.91 26.43
C GLY A 30 -1.99 -6.39 26.57
N VAL A 31 -1.53 -5.72 25.51
CA VAL A 31 -1.17 -4.29 25.55
C VAL A 31 -1.64 -3.56 24.29
N ARG A 32 -2.04 -2.29 24.44
CA ARG A 32 -2.32 -1.38 23.32
C ARG A 32 -1.38 -0.18 23.36
N PHE A 33 -0.65 0.02 22.28
CA PHE A 33 0.12 1.22 22.02
C PHE A 33 -0.71 2.20 21.19
N VAL A 34 -1.03 3.36 21.75
CA VAL A 34 -1.74 4.46 21.09
C VAL A 34 -0.72 5.50 20.65
N LEU A 35 -0.45 5.55 19.34
CA LEU A 35 0.48 6.51 18.76
C LEU A 35 -0.19 7.89 18.61
N PRO A 36 0.60 8.98 18.62
CA PRO A 36 0.07 10.31 18.43
C PRO A 36 -0.41 10.51 16.99
N ARG A 37 -1.02 11.67 16.73
CA ARG A 37 -1.39 12.05 15.36
C ARG A 37 -0.13 12.21 14.51
N ARG A 38 -0.18 11.74 13.27
CA ARG A 38 0.96 11.81 12.36
C ARG A 38 1.20 13.23 11.88
N GLU A 39 2.46 13.63 11.85
CA GLU A 39 2.90 14.85 11.16
C GLU A 39 3.38 14.48 9.76
N LEU A 40 2.47 14.46 8.79
CA LEU A 40 2.75 13.90 7.46
C LEU A 40 3.60 14.81 6.55
N GLY A 41 4.12 15.94 7.04
CA GLY A 41 5.03 16.77 6.25
C GLY A 41 4.50 17.10 4.84
N SER A 42 5.31 16.86 3.81
CA SER A 42 4.96 16.99 2.38
C SER A 42 3.96 15.94 1.90
N VAL A 43 3.91 14.75 2.53
CA VAL A 43 2.97 13.66 2.21
C VAL A 43 1.50 14.10 2.37
N ARG A 44 1.22 15.22 3.06
CA ARG A 44 -0.10 15.86 3.07
C ARG A 44 -0.64 16.15 1.65
N ILE A 45 0.24 16.39 0.68
CA ILE A 45 -0.12 16.64 -0.72
C ILE A 45 -0.77 15.40 -1.34
N VAL A 46 -0.28 14.21 -1.01
CA VAL A 46 -0.89 12.94 -1.42
C VAL A 46 -2.31 12.83 -0.88
N GLY A 47 -2.55 13.28 0.36
CA GLY A 47 -3.88 13.36 0.94
C GLY A 47 -4.83 14.24 0.13
N TRP A 48 -4.37 15.42 -0.31
CA TRP A 48 -5.15 16.31 -1.18
C TRP A 48 -5.42 15.71 -2.56
N ALA A 49 -4.45 15.03 -3.16
CA ALA A 49 -4.63 14.34 -4.43
C ALA A 49 -5.68 13.22 -4.34
N ILE A 50 -5.63 12.40 -3.28
CA ILE A 50 -6.63 11.36 -3.01
C ILE A 50 -8.01 11.98 -2.78
N ALA A 51 -8.09 13.07 -2.01
CA ALA A 51 -9.35 13.76 -1.75
C ALA A 51 -9.95 14.35 -3.04
N GLY A 52 -9.13 14.98 -3.88
CA GLY A 52 -9.54 15.52 -5.17
C GLY A 52 -10.05 14.43 -6.12
N ALA A 53 -9.32 13.32 -6.23
CA ALA A 53 -9.74 12.16 -7.02
C ALA A 53 -11.07 11.57 -6.50
N GLY A 54 -11.21 11.42 -5.18
CA GLY A 54 -12.46 10.99 -4.55
C GLY A 54 -13.62 11.94 -4.83
N ALA A 55 -13.38 13.26 -4.79
CA ALA A 55 -14.42 14.26 -5.02
C ALA A 55 -14.89 14.26 -6.48
N CYS A 56 -13.95 14.15 -7.43
CA CYS A 56 -14.26 13.97 -8.85
C CYS A 56 -15.08 12.69 -9.08
N GLY A 57 -14.66 11.58 -8.46
CA GLY A 57 -15.40 10.31 -8.51
C GLY A 57 -16.81 10.42 -7.92
N ALA A 58 -16.98 11.11 -6.80
CA ALA A 58 -18.28 11.31 -6.16
C ALA A 58 -19.21 12.19 -7.02
N LEU A 59 -18.71 13.28 -7.58
CA LEU A 59 -19.47 14.12 -8.52
C LEU A 59 -19.89 13.33 -9.76
N PHE A 60 -18.98 12.53 -10.30
CA PHE A 60 -19.28 11.62 -11.40
C PHE A 60 -20.40 10.63 -11.02
N MET A 61 -20.31 9.99 -9.85
CA MET A 61 -21.35 9.06 -9.38
C MET A 61 -22.70 9.76 -9.21
N VAL A 62 -22.74 10.97 -8.65
CA VAL A 62 -23.98 11.75 -8.54
C VAL A 62 -24.59 12.03 -9.91
N GLY A 63 -23.78 12.48 -10.87
CA GLY A 63 -24.24 12.72 -12.25
C GLY A 63 -24.73 11.44 -12.94
N TRP A 64 -24.03 10.33 -12.74
CA TRP A 64 -24.39 9.03 -13.28
C TRP A 64 -25.69 8.48 -12.69
N MET A 65 -25.93 8.69 -11.39
CA MET A 65 -27.17 8.30 -10.71
C MET A 65 -28.35 9.17 -11.11
N TRP A 66 -28.13 10.46 -11.36
CA TRP A 66 -29.18 11.44 -11.59
C TRP A 66 -30.07 11.07 -12.78
N GLN A 67 -29.48 10.76 -13.94
CA GLN A 67 -30.20 10.44 -15.17
C GLN A 67 -31.16 9.24 -15.03
N PRO A 68 -30.71 8.04 -14.61
CA PRO A 68 -31.59 6.88 -14.48
C PRO A 68 -32.65 7.06 -13.38
N ILE A 69 -32.33 7.76 -12.28
CA ILE A 69 -33.30 8.04 -11.22
C ILE A 69 -34.36 9.02 -11.72
N ALA A 70 -33.96 10.17 -12.26
CA ALA A 70 -34.90 11.19 -12.74
C ALA A 70 -35.74 10.67 -13.92
N GLY A 71 -35.12 9.95 -14.85
CA GLY A 71 -35.81 9.30 -15.97
C GLY A 71 -36.78 8.23 -15.50
N GLY A 72 -36.37 7.40 -14.54
CA GLY A 72 -37.24 6.38 -13.96
C GLY A 72 -38.43 6.97 -13.20
N ILE A 73 -38.23 8.04 -12.42
CA ILE A 73 -39.31 8.78 -11.74
C ILE A 73 -40.27 9.38 -12.76
N LYS A 74 -39.77 10.05 -13.80
CA LYS A 74 -40.61 10.60 -14.87
C LYS A 74 -41.46 9.50 -15.50
N GLN A 75 -40.84 8.36 -15.83
CA GLN A 75 -41.54 7.22 -16.43
C GLN A 75 -42.61 6.63 -15.49
N LEU A 76 -42.35 6.53 -14.19
CA LEU A 76 -43.36 6.08 -13.22
C LEU A 76 -44.57 7.02 -13.17
N LEU A 77 -44.35 8.33 -13.29
CA LEU A 77 -45.41 9.34 -13.20
C LEU A 77 -46.21 9.49 -14.49
N THR A 78 -45.59 9.28 -15.66
CA THR A 78 -46.24 9.53 -16.95
C THR A 78 -46.67 8.27 -17.71
N ALA A 79 -46.12 7.09 -17.39
CA ALA A 79 -46.42 5.88 -18.14
C ALA A 79 -47.78 5.27 -17.75
N PRO A 80 -48.52 4.68 -18.72
CA PRO A 80 -49.73 3.92 -18.45
C PRO A 80 -49.50 2.77 -17.45
N PRO A 81 -50.55 2.35 -16.72
CA PRO A 81 -50.49 1.14 -15.91
C PRO A 81 -50.01 -0.06 -16.73
N GLY A 82 -48.98 -0.76 -16.23
CA GLY A 82 -48.33 -1.88 -16.93
C GLY A 82 -46.97 -1.56 -17.57
N GLN A 83 -46.67 -0.30 -17.89
CA GLN A 83 -45.35 0.10 -18.43
C GLN A 83 -44.40 0.68 -17.37
N GLN A 84 -44.87 0.85 -16.13
CA GLN A 84 -44.11 1.39 -15.01
C GLN A 84 -42.90 0.53 -14.58
N MET A 85 -42.84 -0.74 -15.02
CA MET A 85 -41.74 -1.64 -14.68
C MET A 85 -40.37 -1.08 -15.10
N PHE A 86 -40.27 -0.46 -16.27
CA PHE A 86 -39.04 0.16 -16.74
C PHE A 86 -38.58 1.33 -15.85
N GLY A 87 -39.52 2.10 -15.30
CA GLY A 87 -39.22 3.16 -14.35
C GLY A 87 -38.56 2.63 -13.07
N TRP A 88 -39.08 1.53 -12.52
CA TRP A 88 -38.49 0.86 -11.36
C TRP A 88 -37.11 0.27 -11.65
N ILE A 89 -36.93 -0.37 -12.81
CA ILE A 89 -35.63 -0.91 -13.24
C ILE A 89 -34.60 0.22 -13.34
N SER A 90 -34.97 1.35 -13.95
CA SER A 90 -34.08 2.51 -14.10
C SER A 90 -33.69 3.10 -12.75
N ILE A 91 -34.64 3.26 -11.82
CA ILE A 91 -34.33 3.73 -10.45
C ILE A 91 -33.40 2.74 -9.74
N GLY A 92 -33.70 1.43 -9.81
CA GLY A 92 -32.87 0.39 -9.22
C GLY A 92 -31.44 0.41 -9.76
N PHE A 93 -31.29 0.58 -11.08
CA PHE A 93 -29.99 0.72 -11.73
C PHE A 93 -29.24 1.97 -11.26
N GLY A 94 -29.92 3.12 -11.17
CA GLY A 94 -29.34 4.33 -10.60
C GLY A 94 -28.89 4.14 -9.14
N CYS A 95 -29.66 3.42 -8.33
CA CYS A 95 -29.32 3.12 -6.95
C CYS A 95 -28.06 2.24 -6.80
N LEU A 96 -27.66 1.46 -7.80
CA LEU A 96 -26.37 0.74 -7.77
C LEU A 96 -25.18 1.71 -7.65
N GLY A 97 -25.34 2.96 -8.08
CA GLY A 97 -24.36 4.02 -7.97
C GLY A 97 -24.04 4.40 -6.53
N LEU A 98 -24.91 4.07 -5.56
CA LEU A 98 -24.66 4.29 -4.13
C LEU A 98 -23.42 3.53 -3.65
N ILE A 99 -23.14 2.35 -4.21
CA ILE A 99 -21.93 1.58 -3.88
C ILE A 99 -20.70 2.38 -4.32
N GLY A 100 -20.69 2.88 -5.56
CA GLY A 100 -19.61 3.73 -6.07
C GLY A 100 -19.47 5.04 -5.30
N LEU A 101 -20.59 5.65 -4.91
CA LEU A 101 -20.62 6.87 -4.10
C LEU A 101 -20.02 6.64 -2.71
N THR A 102 -20.33 5.52 -2.04
CA THR A 102 -19.75 5.22 -0.72
C THR A 102 -18.24 5.02 -0.78
N ILE A 103 -17.73 4.38 -1.84
CA ILE A 103 -16.29 4.18 -2.05
C ILE A 103 -15.59 5.53 -2.29
N THR A 104 -16.10 6.33 -3.24
CA THR A 104 -15.51 7.62 -3.60
C THR A 104 -15.59 8.63 -2.46
N PHE A 105 -16.70 8.65 -1.72
CA PHE A 105 -16.82 9.42 -0.48
C PHE A 105 -15.82 8.96 0.59
N GLY A 106 -15.63 7.65 0.75
CA GLY A 106 -14.59 7.09 1.60
C GLY A 106 -13.19 7.59 1.24
N MET A 107 -12.88 7.68 -0.06
CA MET A 107 -11.62 8.26 -0.55
C MET A 107 -11.50 9.74 -0.21
N VAL A 108 -12.56 10.55 -0.35
CA VAL A 108 -12.57 11.96 0.06
C VAL A 108 -12.24 12.09 1.53
N MET A 109 -12.93 11.31 2.38
CA MET A 109 -12.74 11.37 3.83
C MET A 109 -11.35 10.89 4.24
N ALA A 110 -10.83 9.83 3.63
CA ALA A 110 -9.47 9.35 3.87
C ALA A 110 -8.42 10.38 3.44
N GLY A 111 -8.57 10.95 2.24
CA GLY A 111 -7.68 11.99 1.71
C GLY A 111 -7.67 13.24 2.60
N LEU A 112 -8.83 13.72 3.04
CA LEU A 112 -8.95 14.84 3.97
C LEU A 112 -8.35 14.53 5.34
N ALA A 113 -8.48 13.30 5.83
CA ALA A 113 -7.87 12.88 7.09
C ALA A 113 -6.33 12.92 7.02
N ILE A 114 -5.76 12.47 5.90
CA ILE A 114 -4.32 12.52 5.61
C ILE A 114 -3.88 13.98 5.46
N ALA A 115 -4.56 14.77 4.62
CA ALA A 115 -4.21 16.16 4.33
C ALA A 115 -4.23 17.06 5.58
N ARG A 116 -5.08 16.74 6.57
CA ARG A 116 -5.23 17.51 7.81
C ARG A 116 -4.48 16.93 9.01
N ASN A 117 -3.55 15.97 8.80
CA ASN A 117 -2.80 15.33 9.89
C ASN A 117 -3.71 14.75 11.00
N ARG A 118 -4.89 14.24 10.62
CA ARG A 118 -5.86 13.65 11.56
C ARG A 118 -5.76 12.13 11.64
N SER A 119 -4.80 11.53 10.93
CA SER A 119 -4.54 10.09 11.03
C SER A 119 -3.74 9.74 12.28
N ARG A 120 -4.10 8.65 12.93
CA ARG A 120 -3.35 8.04 14.03
C ARG A 120 -3.31 6.52 13.89
N CYS A 121 -2.31 5.89 14.48
CA CYS A 121 -2.16 4.44 14.50
C CYS A 121 -2.35 3.91 15.93
N THR A 122 -2.95 2.73 16.05
CA THR A 122 -3.00 1.96 17.29
C THR A 122 -2.48 0.57 17.03
N VAL A 123 -1.54 0.11 17.84
CA VAL A 123 -0.97 -1.23 17.76
C VAL A 123 -1.40 -2.00 19.00
N GLU A 124 -2.09 -3.12 18.83
CA GLU A 124 -2.54 -3.97 19.93
C GLU A 124 -1.87 -5.33 19.84
N ILE A 125 -1.36 -5.83 20.96
CA ILE A 125 -0.93 -7.22 21.11
C ILE A 125 -1.93 -7.88 22.03
N ARG A 126 -2.72 -8.83 21.53
CA ARG A 126 -3.75 -9.50 22.32
C ARG A 126 -3.99 -10.91 21.80
N ASN A 127 -4.12 -11.88 22.71
CA ASN A 127 -4.43 -13.28 22.38
C ASN A 127 -3.46 -13.86 21.33
N GLY A 128 -2.16 -13.59 21.45
CA GLY A 128 -1.14 -14.06 20.50
C GLY A 128 -1.25 -13.44 19.09
N LYS A 129 -1.95 -12.32 18.93
CA LYS A 129 -2.07 -11.59 17.66
C LYS A 129 -1.60 -10.15 17.81
N LEU A 130 -0.86 -9.68 16.82
CA LEU A 130 -0.52 -8.28 16.60
C LEU A 130 -1.58 -7.66 15.66
N LEU A 131 -2.26 -6.61 16.14
CA LEU A 131 -3.27 -5.87 15.40
C LEU A 131 -2.78 -4.43 15.21
N ALA A 132 -2.52 -4.02 13.98
CA ALA A 132 -2.25 -2.63 13.64
C ALA A 132 -3.52 -2.01 13.04
N THR A 133 -3.99 -0.91 13.63
CA THR A 133 -5.18 -0.20 13.14
C THR A 133 -4.84 1.26 12.86
N ASP A 134 -4.98 1.66 11.60
CA ASP A 134 -4.91 3.06 11.19
C ASP A 134 -6.29 3.69 11.21
N HIS A 135 -6.41 4.80 11.91
CA HIS A 135 -7.64 5.58 12.02
C HIS A 135 -7.54 6.78 11.10
N PHE A 136 -8.36 6.80 10.06
CA PHE A 136 -8.53 7.90 9.11
C PHE A 136 -9.92 8.52 9.29
N PHE A 137 -10.08 9.30 10.37
CA PHE A 137 -11.36 9.88 10.76
C PHE A 137 -12.44 8.80 11.02
N PHE A 138 -13.35 8.55 10.08
CA PHE A 138 -14.36 7.48 10.19
C PHE A 138 -13.91 6.13 9.61
N TYR A 139 -12.87 6.13 8.78
CA TYR A 139 -12.37 4.91 8.16
C TYR A 139 -11.29 4.28 9.05
N ARG A 140 -11.33 2.95 9.19
CA ARG A 140 -10.37 2.18 9.97
C ARG A 140 -9.76 1.09 9.11
N LEU A 141 -8.47 1.18 8.85
CA LEU A 141 -7.73 0.13 8.16
C LEU A 141 -7.09 -0.77 9.21
N ARG A 142 -7.62 -1.98 9.36
CA ARG A 142 -7.13 -2.97 10.32
C ARG A 142 -6.28 -4.03 9.62
N ARG A 143 -5.13 -4.30 10.20
CA ARG A 143 -4.18 -5.33 9.79
C ARG A 143 -3.94 -6.24 10.98
N THR A 144 -3.93 -7.55 10.77
CA THR A 144 -3.76 -8.52 11.86
C THR A 144 -2.78 -9.59 11.43
N MET A 145 -1.94 -10.04 12.35
CA MET A 145 -0.97 -11.11 12.14
C MET A 145 -0.73 -11.87 13.46
N PRO A 146 -0.63 -13.20 13.44
CA PRO A 146 -0.19 -13.97 14.60
C PRO A 146 1.21 -13.55 15.05
N VAL A 147 1.39 -13.39 16.36
CA VAL A 147 2.69 -13.05 16.95
C VAL A 147 3.76 -14.11 16.63
N SER A 148 3.35 -15.39 16.59
CA SER A 148 4.23 -16.52 16.25
C SER A 148 4.79 -16.48 14.82
N GLU A 149 4.21 -15.66 13.94
CA GLU A 149 4.70 -15.49 12.56
C GLU A 149 5.71 -14.34 12.43
N ILE A 150 5.91 -13.53 13.48
CA ILE A 150 6.84 -12.41 13.47
C ILE A 150 8.26 -12.97 13.58
N GLN A 151 9.01 -12.93 12.48
CA GLN A 151 10.42 -13.32 12.51
C GLN A 151 11.32 -12.15 12.87
N ARG A 152 10.99 -10.95 12.36
CA ARG A 152 11.82 -9.75 12.52
C ARG A 152 10.99 -8.49 12.46
N LEU A 153 11.36 -7.51 13.28
CA LEU A 153 10.87 -6.13 13.17
C LEU A 153 11.93 -5.31 12.42
N ARG A 154 11.51 -4.59 11.39
CA ARG A 154 12.40 -3.81 10.52
C ARG A 154 11.88 -2.38 10.39
N LEU A 155 12.76 -1.41 10.61
CA LEU A 155 12.50 -0.02 10.28
C LEU A 155 13.06 0.28 8.88
N THR A 156 12.21 0.82 8.01
CA THR A 156 12.61 1.31 6.69
C THR A 156 12.29 2.79 6.62
N GLY A 157 13.22 3.63 6.17
CA GLY A 157 13.01 5.06 6.05
C GLY A 157 14.08 5.73 5.20
N PRO A 158 13.91 7.02 4.88
CA PRO A 158 14.82 7.78 4.01
C PRO A 158 16.25 7.80 4.53
N HIS A 159 16.44 7.70 5.84
CA HIS A 159 17.77 7.64 6.46
C HIS A 159 18.61 6.43 5.99
N ASN A 160 17.95 5.32 5.64
CA ASN A 160 18.59 4.10 5.11
C ASN A 160 18.61 4.07 3.58
N ALA A 161 17.68 4.80 2.94
CA ALA A 161 17.61 4.90 1.48
C ALA A 161 18.76 5.76 0.94
N ALA A 162 19.16 6.81 1.66
CA ALA A 162 20.31 7.64 1.26
C ALA A 162 21.58 6.77 1.13
N GLU A 163 21.93 5.95 2.12
CA GLU A 163 23.09 5.04 2.03
C GLU A 163 23.01 4.03 0.88
N LYS A 164 21.83 3.44 0.65
CA LYS A 164 21.63 2.45 -0.42
C LYS A 164 21.61 3.08 -1.82
N PHE A 165 21.08 4.30 -1.95
CA PHE A 165 21.06 5.05 -3.21
C PHE A 165 22.38 5.78 -3.50
N SER A 166 23.20 6.10 -2.49
CA SER A 166 24.55 6.64 -2.67
C SER A 166 25.46 5.67 -3.42
N ARG A 167 25.23 4.35 -3.33
CA ARG A 167 25.95 3.34 -4.12
C ARG A 167 25.39 3.14 -5.53
N GLU A 168 24.19 3.63 -5.84
CA GLU A 168 23.50 3.37 -7.12
C GLU A 168 23.26 4.61 -8.00
N ARG A 169 23.59 5.84 -7.56
CA ARG A 169 23.32 7.05 -8.37
C ARG A 169 24.37 8.16 -8.27
N GLU A 170 25.15 8.26 -9.33
CA GLU A 170 25.71 9.51 -9.88
C GLU A 170 24.67 10.43 -10.55
N LYS A 171 23.36 10.08 -10.57
CA LYS A 171 22.38 10.77 -11.44
C LYS A 171 21.11 11.33 -10.80
N PHE A 172 20.87 11.21 -9.50
CA PHE A 172 19.81 11.98 -8.85
C PHE A 172 20.34 12.61 -7.57
N SER A 173 20.23 13.94 -7.48
CA SER A 173 20.52 14.72 -6.28
C SER A 173 19.69 14.19 -5.10
N SER A 174 20.33 13.76 -4.02
CA SER A 174 19.66 13.24 -2.82
C SER A 174 18.75 14.27 -2.14
N ASP A 175 18.91 15.55 -2.48
CA ASP A 175 18.09 16.65 -1.96
C ASP A 175 16.64 16.59 -2.46
N ASP A 176 16.38 16.13 -3.69
CA ASP A 176 15.03 16.18 -4.25
C ASP A 176 14.12 15.08 -3.69
N VAL A 177 14.68 13.89 -3.42
CA VAL A 177 13.94 12.78 -2.81
C VAL A 177 13.66 13.07 -1.33
N SER A 178 14.63 13.65 -0.63
CA SER A 178 14.47 14.04 0.78
C SER A 178 13.42 15.15 0.96
N ARG A 179 13.31 16.07 -0.01
CA ARG A 179 12.28 17.12 -0.04
C ARG A 179 10.87 16.59 -0.34
N LEU A 180 10.75 15.57 -1.18
CA LEU A 180 9.44 15.02 -1.55
C LEU A 180 8.85 14.15 -0.44
N VAL A 181 9.71 13.39 0.23
CA VAL A 181 9.32 12.33 1.16
C VAL A 181 9.03 12.95 2.53
N GLY A 182 9.90 13.83 3.05
CA GLY A 182 9.70 14.50 4.33
C GLY A 182 10.51 13.87 5.46
N ARG A 183 10.46 14.46 6.65
CA ARG A 183 11.30 14.05 7.79
C ARG A 183 10.78 12.80 8.50
N ASN A 184 9.55 12.36 8.19
CA ASN A 184 8.80 11.39 8.99
C ASN A 184 8.54 10.06 8.28
N ASP A 185 9.18 9.72 7.16
CA ASP A 185 8.82 8.54 6.36
C ASP A 185 9.40 7.22 6.84
N THR A 186 9.55 7.09 8.15
CA THR A 186 9.91 5.79 8.72
C THR A 186 8.68 4.90 8.76
N VAL A 187 8.87 3.65 8.38
CA VAL A 187 7.88 2.58 8.40
C VAL A 187 8.41 1.46 9.27
N LEU A 188 7.61 1.06 10.26
CA LEU A 188 7.83 -0.14 11.04
C LEU A 188 7.14 -1.31 10.35
N LEU A 189 7.92 -2.27 9.89
CA LEU A 189 7.49 -3.50 9.25
C LEU A 189 7.72 -4.68 10.19
N ALA A 190 6.83 -5.66 10.16
CA ALA A 190 7.08 -6.99 10.69
C ALA A 190 7.19 -7.99 9.55
N ASP A 191 8.37 -8.57 9.39
CA ASP A 191 8.66 -9.56 8.38
C ASP A 191 8.17 -10.95 8.85
N ARG A 192 7.52 -11.68 7.95
CA ARG A 192 7.00 -13.04 8.16
C ARG A 192 7.90 -14.08 7.50
N ALA A 193 7.73 -15.34 7.91
CA ALA A 193 8.40 -16.50 7.31
C ALA A 193 8.15 -16.64 5.80
N ASP A 194 6.98 -16.21 5.31
CA ASP A 194 6.61 -16.24 3.89
C ASP A 194 7.23 -15.10 3.07
N LYS A 195 8.22 -14.37 3.62
CA LYS A 195 8.84 -13.17 3.05
C LYS A 195 7.88 -12.00 2.82
N ARG A 196 6.64 -12.05 3.33
CA ARG A 196 5.73 -10.90 3.30
C ARG A 196 5.94 -10.04 4.53
N ALA A 197 5.97 -8.73 4.33
CA ALA A 197 6.06 -7.77 5.42
C ALA A 197 4.68 -7.21 5.74
N LEU A 198 4.31 -7.16 7.02
CA LEU A 198 3.17 -6.40 7.51
C LEU A 198 3.63 -5.02 7.97
N ALA A 199 3.14 -3.95 7.34
CA ALA A 199 3.35 -2.61 7.87
C ALA A 199 2.54 -2.40 9.15
N ILE A 200 3.24 -2.14 10.27
CA ILE A 200 2.66 -1.91 11.59
C ILE A 200 2.30 -0.44 11.75
N ALA A 201 3.29 0.44 11.56
CA ALA A 201 3.13 1.88 11.71
C ALA A 201 3.93 2.59 10.61
N VAL A 202 3.35 3.65 10.05
CA VAL A 202 3.86 4.37 8.89
C VAL A 202 3.89 5.86 9.21
N ALA A 203 4.90 6.55 8.70
CA ALA A 203 5.01 8.01 8.74
C ALA A 203 5.09 8.59 10.17
N TYR A 204 5.98 8.03 10.98
CA TYR A 204 6.32 8.51 12.33
C TYR A 204 7.83 8.75 12.44
N PRO A 205 8.29 9.57 13.41
CA PRO A 205 9.70 9.75 13.70
C PRO A 205 10.43 8.42 13.95
N HIS A 206 11.65 8.30 13.44
CA HIS A 206 12.44 7.07 13.53
C HIS A 206 12.64 6.62 14.99
N GLU A 207 12.93 7.54 15.90
CA GLU A 207 13.16 7.25 17.32
C GLU A 207 11.92 6.65 17.99
N MET A 208 10.73 7.19 17.70
CA MET A 208 9.44 6.66 18.16
C MET A 208 9.17 5.26 17.58
N LEU A 209 9.44 5.13 16.27
CA LEU A 209 9.73 3.88 15.53
C LEU A 209 10.40 2.81 16.38
N THR A 210 11.62 3.14 16.79
CA THR A 210 12.54 2.23 17.44
C THR A 210 12.04 1.87 18.83
N ARG A 211 11.59 2.84 19.63
CA ARG A 211 11.01 2.59 20.97
C ARG A 211 9.79 1.66 20.89
N LEU A 212 8.88 1.90 19.93
CA LEU A 212 7.72 1.04 19.70
C LEU A 212 8.14 -0.37 19.27
N ALA A 213 9.12 -0.51 18.38
CA ALA A 213 9.63 -1.82 17.98
C ALA A 213 10.19 -2.61 19.17
N THR A 214 10.97 -1.95 20.04
CA THR A 214 11.48 -2.55 21.29
C THR A 214 10.36 -2.99 22.22
N ALA A 215 9.34 -2.16 22.41
CA ALA A 215 8.19 -2.50 23.24
C ALA A 215 7.36 -3.64 22.65
N ILE A 216 7.21 -3.72 21.32
CA ILE A 216 6.54 -4.86 20.68
C ILE A 216 7.37 -6.13 20.88
N ALA A 217 8.69 -6.07 20.68
CA ALA A 217 9.59 -7.21 20.82
C ALA A 217 9.54 -7.79 22.25
N SER A 218 9.53 -6.93 23.28
CA SER A 218 9.45 -7.37 24.68
C SER A 218 8.14 -8.09 25.03
N HIS A 219 7.07 -7.86 24.27
CA HIS A 219 5.75 -8.47 24.47
C HIS A 219 5.47 -9.68 23.58
N THR A 220 6.36 -10.00 22.63
CA THR A 220 6.08 -11.03 21.62
C THR A 220 6.93 -12.30 21.77
N ASP A 221 7.79 -12.40 22.78
CA ASP A 221 8.85 -13.43 22.89
C ASP A 221 9.68 -13.58 21.59
N ALA A 222 9.54 -12.64 20.66
CA ALA A 222 10.26 -12.61 19.41
C ALA A 222 11.71 -12.33 19.79
N GLN A 223 12.59 -13.31 19.54
CA GLN A 223 14.04 -13.13 19.67
C GLN A 223 14.41 -11.87 18.88
N SER A 224 14.70 -10.78 19.61
CA SER A 224 14.98 -9.51 18.99
C SER A 224 16.36 -9.59 18.34
N LEU A 225 16.43 -10.05 17.10
CA LEU A 225 17.50 -9.63 16.21
C LEU A 225 17.21 -8.17 15.85
N PHE A 226 17.50 -7.28 16.80
CA PHE A 226 17.87 -5.92 16.48
C PHE A 226 19.10 -6.03 15.60
N THR A 227 18.89 -6.06 14.30
CA THR A 227 19.88 -5.47 13.42
C THR A 227 19.78 -3.96 13.63
N SER A 228 20.40 -3.47 14.72
CA SER A 228 21.20 -2.27 14.56
C SER A 228 22.11 -2.57 13.37
N THR A 229 22.03 -1.75 12.31
CA THR A 229 23.17 -1.55 11.42
C THR A 229 23.99 -2.82 11.11
N ILE A 230 23.40 -3.77 10.39
CA ILE A 230 24.19 -4.38 9.31
C ILE A 230 24.04 -3.32 8.21
N ILE A 231 24.77 -2.19 8.27
CA ILE A 231 26.09 -2.11 7.63
C ILE A 231 26.46 -3.49 7.11
N GLU A 232 25.91 -3.81 5.95
CA GLU A 232 26.55 -4.68 5.00
C GLU A 232 27.89 -3.98 4.69
N ARG A 233 28.86 -4.15 5.61
CA ARG A 233 30.25 -3.82 5.35
C ARG A 233 30.62 -4.74 4.22
N ASP A 234 30.93 -4.10 3.11
CA ASP A 234 31.60 -4.72 1.98
C ASP A 234 32.84 -5.46 2.54
N PRO A 235 32.98 -6.79 2.39
CA PRO A 235 34.10 -7.55 2.92
C PRO A 235 35.46 -7.24 2.24
N LEU A 236 35.57 -6.13 1.50
CA LEU A 236 36.79 -5.69 0.83
C LEU A 236 37.47 -4.45 1.45
N GLU A 237 36.93 -3.86 2.51
CA GLU A 237 37.63 -2.83 3.30
C GLU A 237 37.74 -3.23 4.78
N GLN A 238 38.51 -4.29 5.05
CA GLN A 238 38.98 -4.60 6.40
C GLN A 238 40.44 -4.16 6.50
N ARG A 239 40.65 -2.93 6.94
CA ARG A 239 41.95 -2.46 7.42
C ARG A 239 42.18 -3.09 8.79
N ASP A 240 43.31 -3.75 8.89
CA ASP A 240 43.88 -4.49 10.02
C ASP A 240 44.01 -3.57 11.24
N ASP A 241 43.15 -3.77 12.24
CA ASP A 241 43.35 -3.32 13.61
C ASP A 241 42.77 -4.42 14.52
N SER A 242 43.66 -5.33 14.86
CA SER A 242 43.46 -6.45 15.76
C SER A 242 43.37 -6.01 17.22
N GLU A 243 42.61 -6.83 17.95
CA GLU A 243 42.66 -7.08 19.41
C GLU A 243 41.58 -6.42 20.28
N ILE A 244 41.07 -7.28 21.16
CA ILE A 244 40.37 -7.03 22.44
C ILE A 244 38.83 -6.91 22.37
N PHE A 245 38.10 -8.03 22.33
CA PHE A 245 37.39 -8.61 23.50
C PHE A 245 36.53 -9.81 23.11
N ASP A 246 36.66 -10.83 23.94
CA ASP A 246 35.96 -12.12 24.00
C ASP A 246 34.62 -11.94 24.76
N GLU A 247 33.46 -12.26 24.14
CA GLU A 247 32.38 -13.10 24.74
C GLU A 247 31.17 -13.32 23.80
N ARG A 248 30.91 -14.60 23.49
CA ARG A 248 29.63 -15.28 23.17
C ARG A 248 28.54 -14.54 22.37
N VAL A 249 28.65 -14.65 21.04
CA VAL A 249 27.51 -14.84 20.13
C VAL A 249 27.93 -15.92 19.14
N SER A 250 27.25 -17.09 19.12
CA SER A 250 27.46 -18.06 18.05
C SER A 250 26.78 -17.53 16.79
N ILE A 251 27.53 -16.71 16.06
CA ILE A 251 27.29 -16.44 14.65
C ILE A 251 27.31 -17.81 13.98
N LEU A 252 26.21 -18.17 13.31
CA LEU A 252 26.24 -19.26 12.35
C LEU A 252 27.16 -18.80 11.23
N ASP A 253 28.42 -19.13 11.38
CA ASP A 253 29.50 -18.74 10.50
C ASP A 253 29.31 -19.49 9.17
N SER A 254 28.94 -18.75 8.13
CA SER A 254 28.89 -19.26 6.76
C SER A 254 30.28 -19.61 6.22
N THR A 255 31.35 -19.50 7.03
CA THR A 255 32.68 -20.03 6.69
C THR A 255 32.90 -21.50 7.09
N LEU A 256 31.91 -22.18 7.68
CA LEU A 256 31.85 -23.65 7.77
C LEU A 256 30.84 -24.28 6.77
N ALA A 257 30.78 -23.73 5.56
CA ALA A 257 30.22 -24.42 4.39
C ALA A 257 31.31 -24.68 3.33
N SER A 258 32.49 -25.11 3.79
CA SER A 258 33.34 -26.03 3.04
C SER A 258 33.41 -27.36 3.78
N GLU A 259 32.27 -27.85 4.29
CA GLU A 259 32.10 -29.30 4.18
C GLU A 259 32.19 -29.61 2.68
N PRO A 260 33.06 -30.54 2.25
CA PRO A 260 33.08 -30.96 0.86
C PRO A 260 31.65 -31.29 0.49
N TRP A 261 31.13 -30.64 -0.55
CA TRP A 261 29.82 -30.96 -1.09
C TRP A 261 29.75 -32.47 -1.23
N ASP A 262 28.97 -33.10 -0.36
CA ASP A 262 28.77 -34.52 -0.41
C ASP A 262 27.96 -34.80 -1.67
N GLU A 263 28.65 -35.06 -2.78
CA GLU A 263 28.07 -35.47 -4.07
C GLU A 263 27.19 -36.72 -3.92
N SER A 264 27.28 -37.43 -2.78
CA SER A 264 26.44 -38.57 -2.49
C SER A 264 25.10 -38.22 -1.81
N ARG A 265 24.84 -36.96 -1.42
CA ARG A 265 23.49 -36.52 -1.05
C ARG A 265 22.61 -36.50 -2.31
N PRO A 266 21.60 -37.38 -2.43
CA PRO A 266 20.72 -37.36 -3.59
C PRO A 266 20.03 -35.99 -3.65
N ALA A 267 20.07 -35.35 -4.82
CA ALA A 267 19.48 -34.04 -5.11
C ALA A 267 17.93 -34.04 -5.10
N GLY A 268 17.32 -34.80 -4.19
CA GLY A 268 15.89 -34.92 -4.03
C GLY A 268 15.42 -34.18 -2.79
N GLU A 269 14.27 -33.51 -2.92
CA GLU A 269 13.42 -33.05 -1.81
C GLU A 269 14.00 -31.83 -1.08
N LEU A 270 13.69 -30.59 -1.47
CA LEU A 270 12.35 -30.01 -1.40
C LEU A 270 12.26 -28.85 -2.41
N ARG A 271 12.18 -29.17 -3.71
CA ARG A 271 11.69 -28.18 -4.68
C ARG A 271 10.16 -28.21 -4.56
N PRO A 272 9.45 -27.10 -4.29
CA PRO A 272 8.00 -27.09 -4.41
C PRO A 272 7.69 -27.51 -5.85
N ASP A 273 6.95 -28.60 -6.02
CA ASP A 273 6.79 -29.34 -7.29
C ASP A 273 6.34 -28.48 -8.48
N ASP A 274 5.84 -27.27 -8.24
CA ASP A 274 5.28 -26.37 -9.26
C ASP A 274 6.16 -25.15 -9.61
N THR A 275 7.41 -25.06 -9.13
CA THR A 275 8.26 -23.89 -9.41
C THR A 275 9.35 -24.14 -10.45
N THR A 276 9.03 -23.84 -11.71
CA THR A 276 9.98 -23.78 -12.84
C THR A 276 10.81 -22.50 -12.80
N VAL A 277 11.66 -22.35 -11.79
CA VAL A 277 12.66 -21.27 -11.76
C VAL A 277 13.95 -21.80 -12.40
N VAL A 278 14.41 -21.17 -13.49
CA VAL A 278 15.71 -21.52 -14.11
C VAL A 278 16.75 -20.61 -13.49
N ILE A 279 17.70 -21.20 -12.77
CA ILE A 279 18.83 -20.49 -12.18
C ILE A 279 20.03 -20.76 -13.08
N ASP A 280 20.44 -19.75 -13.85
CA ASP A 280 21.63 -19.79 -14.69
C ASP A 280 22.78 -19.15 -13.92
N ARG A 281 23.77 -19.96 -13.51
CA ARG A 281 24.96 -19.47 -12.81
C ARG A 281 26.01 -19.10 -13.84
N ARG A 282 26.34 -17.81 -13.93
CA ARG A 282 27.38 -17.28 -14.82
C ARG A 282 28.61 -16.86 -14.00
N PRO A 283 29.79 -16.73 -14.62
CA PRO A 283 31.03 -16.34 -13.92
C PRO A 283 30.93 -14.99 -13.20
N ASP A 284 30.03 -14.12 -13.65
CA ASP A 284 29.78 -12.76 -13.18
C ASP A 284 28.56 -12.63 -12.24
N GLY A 285 27.80 -13.70 -12.01
CA GLY A 285 26.65 -13.66 -11.11
C GLY A 285 25.63 -14.78 -11.29
N ILE A 286 24.53 -14.68 -10.55
CA ILE A 286 23.41 -15.61 -10.64
C ILE A 286 22.29 -14.90 -11.40
N THR A 287 21.88 -15.47 -12.54
CA THR A 287 20.67 -15.02 -13.25
C THR A 287 19.50 -15.90 -12.84
N ILE A 288 18.46 -15.30 -12.28
CA ILE A 288 17.21 -16.01 -11.97
C ILE A 288 16.17 -15.63 -13.02
N ASP A 289 15.82 -16.56 -13.92
CA ASP A 289 14.71 -16.36 -14.87
C ASP A 289 13.40 -16.86 -14.23
N MET A 290 12.50 -15.93 -13.95
CA MET A 290 11.16 -16.23 -13.47
C MET A 290 10.18 -16.26 -14.65
N PRO A 291 9.52 -17.40 -14.93
CA PRO A 291 8.55 -17.48 -16.00
C PRO A 291 7.39 -16.50 -15.75
N PRO A 292 6.76 -15.98 -16.81
CA PRO A 292 5.62 -15.08 -16.64
C PRO A 292 4.51 -15.79 -15.86
N VAL A 293 4.02 -15.15 -14.81
CA VAL A 293 3.00 -15.70 -13.88
C VAL A 293 1.64 -15.92 -14.57
N GLY A 294 1.50 -15.43 -15.81
CA GLY A 294 0.29 -15.47 -16.61
C GLY A 294 -0.63 -14.27 -16.31
N VAL A 295 -1.45 -13.90 -17.30
CA VAL A 295 -2.25 -12.67 -17.26
C VAL A 295 -3.31 -12.70 -16.15
N TRP A 296 -3.88 -13.85 -15.85
CA TRP A 296 -4.90 -14.00 -14.80
C TRP A 296 -4.33 -13.85 -13.39
N LYS A 297 -3.23 -14.56 -13.09
CA LYS A 297 -2.59 -14.51 -11.76
C LYS A 297 -1.81 -13.20 -11.55
N GLY A 298 -1.11 -12.71 -12.58
CA GLY A 298 -0.32 -11.48 -12.52
C GLY A 298 -1.15 -10.20 -12.36
N SER A 299 -2.38 -10.18 -12.86
CA SER A 299 -3.23 -8.97 -12.84
C SER A 299 -4.08 -8.81 -11.57
N LYS A 300 -4.08 -9.77 -10.63
CA LYS A 300 -4.85 -9.73 -9.37
C LYS A 300 -6.34 -9.36 -9.56
N GLY A 301 -6.95 -9.87 -10.64
CA GLY A 301 -8.36 -9.61 -10.97
C GLY A 301 -8.61 -8.40 -11.87
N LEU A 302 -7.60 -7.55 -12.13
CA LEU A 302 -7.72 -6.41 -13.05
C LEU A 302 -8.14 -6.86 -14.46
N MET A 303 -7.68 -8.04 -14.91
CA MET A 303 -8.11 -8.63 -16.19
C MET A 303 -9.62 -8.90 -16.22
N ALA A 304 -10.15 -9.63 -15.24
CA ALA A 304 -11.58 -9.94 -15.14
C ALA A 304 -12.42 -8.65 -15.08
N PHE A 305 -11.99 -7.70 -14.24
CA PHE A 305 -12.65 -6.40 -14.13
C PHE A 305 -12.66 -5.65 -15.45
N SER A 306 -11.52 -5.59 -16.16
CA SER A 306 -11.43 -4.91 -17.44
C SER A 306 -12.33 -5.54 -18.51
N ILE A 307 -12.47 -6.86 -18.54
CA ILE A 307 -13.38 -7.55 -19.47
C ILE A 307 -14.84 -7.19 -19.15
N ILE A 308 -15.24 -7.32 -17.90
CA ILE A 308 -16.61 -7.00 -17.45
C ILE A 308 -16.93 -5.53 -17.76
N TRP A 309 -16.00 -4.63 -17.45
CA TRP A 309 -16.14 -3.20 -17.73
C TRP A 309 -16.27 -2.89 -19.23
N ASN A 310 -15.43 -3.48 -20.07
CA ASN A 310 -15.49 -3.27 -21.52
C ASN A 310 -16.77 -3.85 -22.13
N VAL A 311 -17.24 -5.01 -21.66
CA VAL A 311 -18.54 -5.57 -22.07
C VAL A 311 -19.66 -4.61 -21.66
N PHE A 312 -19.65 -4.13 -20.42
CA PHE A 312 -20.64 -3.18 -19.90
C PHE A 312 -20.68 -1.89 -20.73
N ILE A 313 -19.53 -1.22 -20.96
CA ILE A 313 -19.45 -0.01 -21.78
C ILE A 313 -19.79 -0.31 -23.25
N GLY A 314 -19.41 -1.48 -23.76
CA GLY A 314 -19.74 -1.92 -25.12
C GLY A 314 -21.23 -1.96 -25.39
N LEU A 315 -22.06 -2.33 -24.39
CA LEU A 315 -23.51 -2.25 -24.49
C LEU A 315 -23.99 -0.81 -24.71
N PHE A 316 -23.48 0.17 -23.94
CA PHE A 316 -23.85 1.58 -24.12
C PHE A 316 -23.41 2.14 -25.47
N VAL A 317 -22.21 1.76 -25.95
CA VAL A 317 -21.74 2.15 -27.27
C VAL A 317 -22.65 1.57 -28.35
N ALA A 318 -23.04 0.29 -28.25
CA ALA A 318 -23.96 -0.34 -29.18
C ALA A 318 -25.34 0.36 -29.19
N PHE A 319 -25.88 0.72 -28.02
CA PHE A 319 -27.11 1.51 -27.92
C PHE A 319 -26.98 2.90 -28.54
N ALA A 320 -25.89 3.61 -28.27
CA ALA A 320 -25.63 4.94 -28.83
C ALA A 320 -25.52 4.88 -30.37
N VAL A 321 -24.85 3.86 -30.90
CA VAL A 321 -24.77 3.62 -32.35
C VAL A 321 -26.14 3.29 -32.93
N ALA A 322 -26.90 2.39 -32.31
CA ALA A 322 -28.25 2.05 -32.75
C ALA A 322 -29.18 3.28 -32.78
N ALA A 323 -29.11 4.14 -31.76
CA ALA A 323 -29.84 5.40 -31.72
C ALA A 323 -29.40 6.35 -32.85
N ALA A 324 -28.10 6.51 -33.09
CA ALA A 324 -27.56 7.35 -34.16
C ALA A 324 -27.99 6.91 -35.57
N PHE A 325 -28.27 5.62 -35.77
CA PHE A 325 -28.79 5.06 -37.02
C PHE A 325 -30.33 4.98 -37.08
N GLY A 326 -31.04 5.54 -36.08
CA GLY A 326 -32.50 5.54 -36.04
C GLY A 326 -33.13 4.17 -35.76
N ALA A 327 -32.35 3.18 -35.32
CA ALA A 327 -32.88 1.88 -34.91
C ALA A 327 -33.58 1.94 -33.53
N VAL A 328 -33.37 3.03 -32.78
CA VAL A 328 -34.03 3.31 -31.51
C VAL A 328 -34.55 4.75 -31.58
N GLU A 329 -35.85 4.95 -31.39
CA GLU A 329 -36.45 6.28 -31.28
C GLU A 329 -35.97 6.94 -29.98
N ALA A 330 -34.92 7.74 -30.06
CA ALA A 330 -34.51 8.62 -28.98
C ALA A 330 -35.22 9.96 -29.10
N GLU A 331 -35.89 10.40 -28.03
CA GLU A 331 -36.44 11.75 -27.92
C GLU A 331 -35.29 12.75 -27.72
N GLU A 332 -34.44 12.91 -28.75
CA GLU A 332 -33.15 13.60 -28.64
C GLU A 332 -33.32 15.11 -28.82
N LYS A 333 -33.09 15.88 -27.74
CA LYS A 333 -33.00 17.35 -27.78
C LYS A 333 -31.57 17.86 -28.04
N GLY A 334 -30.65 17.01 -28.47
CA GLY A 334 -29.23 17.35 -28.60
C GLY A 334 -28.54 16.73 -29.82
N PRO A 335 -27.30 17.16 -30.14
CA PRO A 335 -26.54 16.60 -31.25
C PRO A 335 -26.16 15.13 -30.99
N PRO A 336 -26.27 14.24 -31.99
CA PRO A 336 -26.05 12.79 -31.82
C PRO A 336 -24.60 12.41 -31.46
N TRP A 337 -23.64 13.32 -31.63
CA TRP A 337 -22.22 13.10 -31.30
C TRP A 337 -21.90 13.30 -29.81
N VAL A 338 -22.81 13.90 -29.02
CA VAL A 338 -22.54 14.19 -27.60
C VAL A 338 -22.40 12.92 -26.77
N ILE A 339 -23.25 11.93 -27.02
CA ILE A 339 -23.23 10.63 -26.32
C ILE A 339 -21.91 9.87 -26.56
N PRO A 340 -21.46 9.61 -27.81
CA PRO A 340 -20.19 8.93 -28.04
C PRO A 340 -18.97 9.71 -27.52
N LEU A 341 -19.00 11.04 -27.58
CA LEU A 341 -17.96 11.87 -26.98
C LEU A 341 -17.90 11.67 -25.45
N ALA A 342 -19.06 11.63 -24.78
CA ALA A 342 -19.14 11.37 -23.34
C ALA A 342 -18.70 9.95 -22.96
N LEU A 343 -18.93 8.95 -23.83
CA LEU A 343 -18.52 7.55 -23.58
C LEU A 343 -17.02 7.29 -23.82
N THR A 344 -16.35 8.12 -24.62
CA THR A 344 -14.93 7.97 -24.99
C THR A 344 -13.98 7.79 -23.79
N PRO A 345 -14.03 8.61 -22.72
CA PRO A 345 -13.15 8.40 -21.56
C PRO A 345 -13.39 7.05 -20.85
N PHE A 346 -14.62 6.53 -20.82
CA PHE A 346 -14.95 5.25 -20.18
C PHE A 346 -14.39 4.07 -20.97
N VAL A 347 -14.47 4.14 -22.30
CA VAL A 347 -13.82 3.18 -23.20
C VAL A 347 -12.30 3.22 -23.00
N ALA A 348 -11.71 4.42 -22.98
CA ALA A 348 -10.27 4.58 -22.78
C ALA A 348 -9.79 3.99 -21.44
N VAL A 349 -10.54 4.18 -20.35
CA VAL A 349 -10.25 3.56 -19.05
C VAL A 349 -10.31 2.02 -19.15
N GLY A 350 -11.34 1.47 -19.79
CA GLY A 350 -11.49 0.03 -19.99
C GLY A 350 -10.34 -0.59 -20.78
N VAL A 351 -9.97 0.03 -21.91
CA VAL A 351 -8.85 -0.40 -22.76
C VAL A 351 -7.53 -0.24 -22.02
N GLY A 352 -7.32 0.87 -21.30
CA GLY A 352 -6.11 1.11 -20.52
C GLY A 352 -5.89 0.07 -19.42
N MET A 353 -6.95 -0.31 -18.70
CA MET A 353 -6.89 -1.38 -17.69
C MET A 353 -6.56 -2.74 -18.33
N LEU A 354 -7.15 -3.04 -19.49
CA LEU A 354 -6.88 -4.28 -20.23
C LEU A 354 -5.43 -4.35 -20.72
N LEU A 355 -4.90 -3.27 -21.30
CA LEU A 355 -3.51 -3.21 -21.73
C LEU A 355 -2.54 -3.30 -20.55
N SER A 356 -2.87 -2.65 -19.43
CA SER A 356 -2.08 -2.71 -18.20
C SER A 356 -2.04 -4.12 -17.60
N SER A 357 -3.16 -4.85 -17.65
CA SER A 357 -3.24 -6.22 -17.16
C SER A 357 -2.43 -7.18 -18.04
N ILE A 358 -2.51 -7.03 -19.37
CA ILE A 358 -1.70 -7.80 -20.33
C ILE A 358 -0.21 -7.52 -20.12
N ASN A 359 0.18 -6.25 -20.00
CA ASN A 359 1.57 -5.87 -19.76
C ASN A 359 2.08 -6.50 -18.46
N SER A 360 1.31 -6.39 -17.38
CA SER A 360 1.67 -6.97 -16.06
C SER A 360 1.79 -8.49 -16.11
N GLY A 361 0.95 -9.16 -16.90
CA GLY A 361 0.97 -10.61 -17.09
C GLY A 361 2.15 -11.14 -17.91
N ARG A 362 2.76 -10.29 -18.76
CA ARG A 362 3.87 -10.66 -19.65
C ARG A 362 5.25 -10.34 -19.07
N ARG A 363 5.33 -9.51 -18.03
CA ARG A 363 6.61 -9.14 -17.41
C ARG A 363 7.31 -10.38 -16.87
N ARG A 364 8.56 -10.56 -17.29
CA ARG A 364 9.52 -11.49 -16.68
C ARG A 364 10.38 -10.68 -15.72
N ALA A 365 10.69 -11.26 -14.55
CA ALA A 365 11.68 -10.70 -13.65
C ALA A 365 13.01 -11.41 -13.94
N MET A 366 14.03 -10.63 -14.27
CA MET A 366 15.43 -11.06 -14.33
C MET A 366 16.11 -10.27 -13.21
N ILE A 367 16.62 -11.00 -12.22
CA ILE A 367 17.35 -10.46 -11.07
C ILE A 367 18.77 -10.99 -11.14
#